data_AF-B4RFY4-F1
#
_entry.id   AF-B4RFY4-F1
#
_cell.length_a   1.000
_cell.length_b   1.000
_cell.length_c   1.000
_cell.angle_alpha   90.00
_cell.angle_beta   90.00
_cell.angle_gamma   90.00
#
_symmetry.space_group_name_H-M   'P 1'
#
loop_
_entity.id
_entity.type
_entity.pdbx_description
1 polymer ?
#
loop_
_entity_poly.entity_id
_entity_poly.type
_entity_poly.pdbx_seq_one_letter_code
_entity_poly.pdbx_strand_id
1 'polypeptide(L)'
;MWLPRDRLPDEPHARHARLRDYFCDRDAVATPEDGGWRLDFRWPDEPERHVDLMLAEHLEGWAPGLGQMVEAVRRQGRVTTALYDTWTLVSWAEWAAASRPDPGARLTILHVDDHRDLMAPRLFVEDGGWRDPITGGAFDFRRPDSVRRALESGAVGMGSFLTPVLHAFPNAEVRHLCQPPKAPSTAVFEIQRRLTPDDLIDLDAMRPAIQLVPDVHAGAGRYMLTPDVQDWLKDLAPGPVLLHIDMDYFNNRFDGDGDWAERPERLDPPAEAVIANIGSVADALQRDGLVSRIEDAVIAYSPGFFPSELWNAAEHALREHLGELYG
;
A
#
# COMPACT_ATOMS: atom_id res chain seq x y z
N MET A 1 -13.66 -17.25 10.37
CA MET A 1 -14.86 -16.38 10.33
C MET A 1 -16.02 -17.18 9.76
N TRP A 2 -17.28 -16.90 10.14
CA TRP A 2 -18.45 -17.54 9.53
C TRP A 2 -19.21 -16.54 8.66
N LEU A 3 -19.72 -16.97 7.51
CA LEU A 3 -20.58 -16.19 6.62
C LEU A 3 -21.89 -16.94 6.30
N PRO A 4 -23.03 -16.23 6.18
CA PRO A 4 -24.27 -16.82 5.66
C PRO A 4 -24.11 -17.42 4.27
N ARG A 5 -24.90 -18.46 3.95
CA ARG A 5 -24.78 -19.22 2.69
C ARG A 5 -24.89 -18.35 1.44
N ASP A 6 -25.78 -17.36 1.47
CA ASP A 6 -26.11 -16.46 0.37
C ASP A 6 -25.06 -15.36 0.12
N ARG A 7 -24.03 -15.25 0.99
CA ARG A 7 -22.93 -14.28 0.80
C ARG A 7 -21.93 -14.68 -0.27
N LEU A 8 -21.82 -15.97 -0.58
CA LEU A 8 -20.83 -16.47 -1.52
C LEU A 8 -21.49 -17.35 -2.60
N PRO A 9 -21.00 -17.29 -3.85
CA PRO A 9 -21.43 -18.21 -4.89
C PRO A 9 -21.22 -19.68 -4.52
N ASP A 10 -22.11 -20.55 -4.98
CA ASP A 10 -21.95 -21.99 -4.87
C ASP A 10 -20.86 -22.54 -5.80
N GLU A 11 -20.68 -21.90 -6.97
CA GLU A 11 -19.67 -22.29 -7.96
C GLU A 11 -18.25 -21.97 -7.42
N PRO A 12 -17.34 -22.96 -7.35
CA PRO A 12 -16.02 -22.80 -6.72
C PRO A 12 -15.15 -21.66 -7.28
N HIS A 13 -15.10 -21.48 -8.59
CA HIS A 13 -14.26 -20.44 -9.21
C HIS A 13 -14.79 -19.04 -8.92
N ALA A 14 -16.10 -18.81 -9.05
CA ALA A 14 -16.77 -17.56 -8.71
C ALA A 14 -16.64 -17.24 -7.22
N ARG A 15 -16.71 -18.24 -6.35
CA ARG A 15 -16.48 -18.07 -4.91
C ARG A 15 -15.05 -17.67 -4.61
N HIS A 16 -14.08 -18.35 -5.22
CA HIS A 16 -12.67 -18.02 -5.06
C HIS A 16 -12.36 -16.61 -5.57
N ALA A 17 -12.85 -16.24 -6.76
CA ALA A 17 -12.70 -14.89 -7.31
C ALA A 17 -13.29 -13.83 -6.38
N ARG A 18 -14.53 -14.02 -5.89
CA ARG A 18 -15.16 -13.09 -4.95
C ARG A 18 -14.35 -12.90 -3.66
N LEU A 19 -13.81 -13.98 -3.11
CA LEU A 19 -12.99 -13.94 -1.89
C LEU A 19 -11.64 -13.27 -2.15
N ARG A 20 -11.00 -13.54 -3.29
CA ARG A 20 -9.76 -12.88 -3.72
C ARG A 20 -9.96 -11.39 -3.90
N ASP A 21 -11.04 -10.97 -4.56
CA ASP A 21 -11.37 -9.55 -4.73
C ASP A 21 -11.58 -8.87 -3.37
N TYR A 22 -12.28 -9.56 -2.45
CA TYR A 22 -12.64 -8.97 -1.16
C TYR A 22 -11.47 -8.94 -0.17
N PHE A 23 -10.58 -9.94 -0.10
CA PHE A 23 -9.48 -9.99 0.88
C PHE A 23 -8.10 -9.62 0.32
N CYS A 24 -7.95 -9.59 -1.02
CA CYS A 24 -6.77 -9.20 -1.82
C CYS A 24 -5.43 -9.84 -1.42
N ASP A 25 -4.90 -9.45 -0.27
CA ASP A 25 -3.57 -9.83 0.24
C ASP A 25 -3.58 -11.19 0.91
N ARG A 26 -4.77 -11.63 1.36
CA ARG A 26 -4.97 -12.90 2.06
C ARG A 26 -5.84 -13.83 1.25
N ASP A 27 -5.41 -15.09 1.19
CA ASP A 27 -6.23 -16.15 0.64
C ASP A 27 -7.26 -16.58 1.69
N ALA A 28 -8.53 -16.46 1.33
CA ALA A 28 -9.64 -16.96 2.12
C ALA A 28 -10.18 -18.24 1.50
N VAL A 29 -10.19 -19.32 2.28
CA VAL A 29 -10.74 -20.61 1.88
C VAL A 29 -12.09 -20.80 2.56
N ALA A 30 -13.14 -20.98 1.74
CA ALA A 30 -14.50 -21.21 2.22
C ALA A 30 -14.83 -22.71 2.27
N THR A 31 -15.02 -23.22 3.48
CA THR A 31 -15.51 -24.58 3.74
C THR A 31 -17.01 -24.53 4.05
N PRO A 32 -17.86 -25.33 3.38
CA PRO A 32 -19.28 -25.35 3.67
C PRO A 32 -19.55 -25.90 5.08
N GLU A 33 -20.41 -25.22 5.84
CA GLU A 33 -20.92 -25.64 7.14
C GLU A 33 -22.45 -25.46 7.20
N ASP A 34 -23.11 -25.96 8.24
CA ASP A 34 -24.56 -25.83 8.36
C ASP A 34 -24.99 -24.35 8.34
N GLY A 35 -25.89 -24.02 7.43
CA GLY A 35 -26.37 -22.65 7.19
C GLY A 35 -25.40 -21.68 6.51
N GLY A 36 -24.16 -22.06 6.17
CA GLY A 36 -23.20 -21.09 5.64
C GLY A 36 -21.81 -21.61 5.26
N TRP A 37 -20.83 -20.73 5.46
CA TRP A 37 -19.43 -20.93 5.09
C TRP A 37 -18.51 -20.58 6.26
N ARG A 38 -17.59 -21.49 6.60
CA ARG A 38 -16.43 -21.16 7.44
C ARG A 38 -15.29 -20.69 6.55
N LEU A 39 -14.83 -19.47 6.80
CA LEU A 39 -13.65 -18.90 6.18
C LEU A 39 -12.42 -19.11 7.07
N ASP A 40 -11.40 -19.73 6.48
CA ASP A 40 -10.04 -19.81 7.02
C ASP A 40 -9.13 -18.92 6.16
N PHE A 41 -8.25 -18.16 6.81
CA PHE A 41 -7.36 -17.21 6.14
C PHE A 41 -5.92 -17.69 6.21
N ARG A 42 -5.19 -17.65 5.09
CA ARG A 42 -3.74 -17.89 5.01
C ARG A 42 -3.04 -16.79 4.21
N TRP A 43 -1.76 -16.59 4.47
CA TRP A 43 -0.93 -15.78 3.56
C TRP A 43 -0.65 -16.65 2.34
N PRO A 44 -0.63 -16.07 1.14
CA PRO A 44 -0.31 -16.86 -0.04
C PRO A 44 1.09 -17.43 0.06
N ASP A 45 1.22 -18.73 -0.15
CA ASP A 45 2.47 -19.49 -0.12
C ASP A 45 2.74 -20.23 -1.44
N GLU A 46 1.89 -20.01 -2.44
CA GLU A 46 1.93 -20.64 -3.76
C GLU A 46 2.70 -19.76 -4.75
N PRO A 47 3.73 -20.26 -5.44
CA PRO A 47 4.50 -19.49 -6.42
C PRO A 47 3.62 -18.84 -7.51
N GLU A 48 2.58 -19.54 -7.94
CA GLU A 48 1.64 -19.10 -8.98
C GLU A 48 0.87 -17.83 -8.57
N ARG A 49 0.71 -17.57 -7.27
CA ARG A 49 0.08 -16.32 -6.79
C ARG A 49 0.90 -15.10 -7.18
N HIS A 50 2.22 -15.23 -7.17
CA HIS A 50 3.15 -14.12 -7.30
C HIS A 50 3.68 -13.94 -8.72
N VAL A 51 3.42 -14.87 -9.65
CA VAL A 51 3.74 -14.74 -11.10
C VAL A 51 5.25 -14.71 -11.44
N ASP A 52 6.08 -14.18 -10.56
CA ASP A 52 7.53 -14.10 -10.68
C ASP A 52 8.19 -15.47 -10.44
N LEU A 53 8.72 -16.05 -11.51
CA LEU A 53 9.37 -17.36 -11.50
C LEU A 53 10.71 -17.36 -10.75
N MET A 54 11.35 -16.21 -10.60
CA MET A 54 12.64 -16.05 -9.89
C MET A 54 12.45 -15.71 -8.41
N LEU A 55 11.22 -15.48 -7.96
CA LEU A 55 10.92 -15.07 -6.59
C LEU A 55 11.55 -15.99 -5.55
N ALA A 56 11.44 -17.31 -5.72
CA ALA A 56 11.99 -18.26 -4.76
C ALA A 56 13.53 -18.18 -4.64
N GLU A 57 14.23 -17.84 -5.74
CA GLU A 57 15.69 -17.65 -5.75
C GLU A 57 16.08 -16.38 -5.01
N HIS A 58 15.35 -15.28 -5.24
CA HIS A 58 15.68 -13.96 -4.68
C HIS A 58 15.09 -13.69 -3.30
N LEU A 59 14.22 -14.59 -2.82
CA LEU A 59 13.70 -14.52 -1.45
C LEU A 59 14.75 -14.90 -0.41
N GLU A 60 15.81 -15.60 -0.81
CA GLU A 60 16.91 -15.96 0.09
C GLU A 60 17.52 -14.70 0.72
N GLY A 61 17.48 -14.62 2.05
CA GLY A 61 17.91 -13.46 2.83
C GLY A 61 16.77 -12.55 3.29
N TRP A 62 15.60 -12.57 2.64
CA TRP A 62 14.40 -11.84 3.07
C TRP A 62 13.51 -12.64 4.01
N ALA A 63 13.14 -13.85 3.62
CA ALA A 63 12.27 -14.73 4.39
C ALA A 63 12.70 -16.20 4.25
N PRO A 64 12.30 -17.07 5.21
CA PRO A 64 12.52 -18.51 5.10
C PRO A 64 11.75 -19.18 3.94
N GLY A 65 10.69 -18.55 3.46
CA GLY A 65 9.80 -19.09 2.42
C GLY A 65 8.64 -18.16 2.07
N LEU A 66 7.89 -18.53 1.03
CA LEU A 66 6.80 -17.71 0.46
C LEU A 66 5.73 -17.34 1.50
N GLY A 67 5.30 -18.31 2.32
CA GLY A 67 4.30 -18.07 3.36
C GLY A 67 4.75 -17.15 4.51
N GLN A 68 6.03 -16.81 4.57
CA GLN A 68 6.60 -15.87 5.56
C GLN A 68 7.01 -14.52 4.94
N MET A 69 6.73 -14.27 3.65
CA MET A 69 7.10 -12.99 3.02
C MET A 69 6.48 -11.78 3.68
N VAL A 70 5.29 -11.91 4.27
CA VAL A 70 4.68 -10.83 5.04
C VAL A 70 5.54 -10.41 6.23
N GLU A 71 6.34 -11.31 6.81
CA GLU A 71 7.21 -11.00 7.95
C GLU A 71 8.55 -10.37 7.52
N ALA A 72 8.81 -10.31 6.21
CA ALA A 72 10.05 -9.84 5.63
C ALA A 72 10.12 -8.30 5.66
N VAL A 73 10.36 -7.77 6.85
CA VAL A 73 10.44 -6.34 7.15
C VAL A 73 11.73 -6.04 7.88
N ARG A 74 12.40 -4.98 7.47
CA ARG A 74 13.64 -4.49 8.07
C ARG A 74 13.49 -3.01 8.34
N ARG A 75 14.06 -2.53 9.44
CA ARG A 75 14.13 -1.10 9.74
C ARG A 75 15.58 -0.69 9.97
N GLN A 76 16.00 0.38 9.31
CA GLN A 76 17.30 0.99 9.51
C GLN A 76 17.16 2.52 9.42
N GLY A 77 17.53 3.22 10.49
CA GLY A 77 17.30 4.66 10.60
C GLY A 77 15.82 5.00 10.52
N ARG A 78 15.47 5.88 9.58
CA ARG A 78 14.11 6.31 9.23
C ARG A 78 13.48 5.46 8.13
N VAL A 79 14.18 4.46 7.59
CA VAL A 79 13.69 3.64 6.48
C VAL A 79 13.21 2.28 7.00
N THR A 80 11.95 1.97 6.70
CA THR A 80 11.41 0.61 6.73
C THR A 80 11.45 0.05 5.31
N THR A 81 11.98 -1.16 5.16
CA THR A 81 12.02 -1.87 3.88
C THR A 81 11.25 -3.17 4.05
N ALA A 82 10.28 -3.42 3.19
CA ALA A 82 9.36 -4.55 3.31
C ALA A 82 9.10 -5.20 1.95
N LEU A 83 8.71 -6.48 1.97
CA LEU A 83 8.16 -7.10 0.76
C LEU A 83 6.70 -6.67 0.54
N TYR A 84 5.87 -6.62 1.58
CA TYR A 84 4.46 -6.27 1.45
C TYR A 84 4.24 -4.80 1.82
N ASP A 85 3.61 -4.06 0.91
CA ASP A 85 3.36 -2.62 1.08
C ASP A 85 2.38 -2.29 2.24
N THR A 86 1.58 -3.26 2.69
CA THR A 86 0.78 -3.10 3.92
C THR A 86 1.56 -2.58 5.13
N TRP A 87 2.85 -2.88 5.22
CA TRP A 87 3.72 -2.41 6.32
C TRP A 87 3.94 -0.91 6.34
N THR A 88 3.64 -0.20 5.24
CA THR A 88 3.65 1.26 5.18
C THR A 88 2.78 1.87 6.27
N LEU A 89 1.57 1.32 6.45
CA LEU A 89 0.67 1.80 7.50
C LEU A 89 1.19 1.54 8.91
N VAL A 90 1.86 0.40 9.14
CA VAL A 90 2.44 0.08 10.46
C VAL A 90 3.58 1.04 10.79
N SER A 91 4.51 1.27 9.83
CA SER A 91 5.63 2.20 10.01
C SER A 91 5.15 3.62 10.34
N TRP A 92 4.14 4.10 9.61
CA TRP A 92 3.58 5.43 9.86
C TRP A 92 2.75 5.52 11.14
N ALA A 93 2.10 4.43 11.55
CA ALA A 93 1.44 4.36 12.86
C ALA A 93 2.46 4.46 13.99
N GLU A 94 3.61 3.77 13.86
CA GLU A 94 4.72 3.83 14.82
C GLU A 94 5.29 5.25 14.91
N TRP A 95 5.53 5.90 13.76
CA TRP A 95 5.90 7.32 13.72
C TRP A 95 4.85 8.22 14.39
N ALA A 96 3.56 8.06 14.07
CA ALA A 96 2.50 8.90 14.62
C ALA A 96 2.37 8.73 16.15
N ALA A 97 2.57 7.51 16.66
CA ALA A 97 2.57 7.24 18.09
C ALA A 97 3.77 7.86 18.82
N ALA A 98 4.94 7.83 18.20
CA ALA A 98 6.18 8.39 18.74
C ALA A 98 6.19 9.92 18.70
N SER A 99 5.94 10.50 17.53
CA SER A 99 6.03 11.94 17.25
C SER A 99 4.81 12.73 17.72
N ARG A 100 3.66 12.04 17.90
CA ARG A 100 2.37 12.62 18.32
C ARG A 100 2.00 13.90 17.56
N PRO A 101 2.07 13.90 16.21
CA PRO A 101 1.74 15.07 15.41
C PRO A 101 0.29 15.51 15.68
N ASP A 102 0.01 16.81 15.62
CA ASP A 102 -1.36 17.31 15.67
C ASP A 102 -2.15 16.81 14.43
N PRO A 103 -3.28 16.10 14.58
CA PRO A 103 -4.14 15.68 13.47
C PRO A 103 -4.56 16.83 12.54
N GLY A 104 -4.70 18.04 13.09
CA GLY A 104 -5.06 19.23 12.33
C GLY A 104 -3.88 19.90 11.61
N ALA A 105 -2.64 19.53 11.93
CA ALA A 105 -1.46 20.09 11.29
C ALA A 105 -1.31 19.56 9.86
N ARG A 106 -0.49 20.26 9.08
CA ARG A 106 -0.13 19.83 7.73
C ARG A 106 0.81 18.63 7.81
N LEU A 107 0.53 17.64 6.98
CA LEU A 107 1.35 16.46 6.75
C LEU A 107 1.49 16.32 5.24
N THR A 108 2.70 16.13 4.74
CA THR A 108 2.92 15.82 3.32
C THR A 108 3.27 14.35 3.20
N ILE A 109 2.56 13.64 2.32
CA ILE A 109 2.85 12.25 1.95
C ILE A 109 3.37 12.28 0.52
N LEU A 110 4.63 11.92 0.35
CA LEU A 110 5.25 11.68 -0.95
C LEU A 110 5.03 10.20 -1.27
N HIS A 111 4.18 9.92 -2.25
CA HIS A 111 3.77 8.57 -2.67
C HIS A 111 4.38 8.30 -4.05
N VAL A 112 5.29 7.34 -4.17
CA VAL A 112 5.87 6.88 -5.45
C VAL A 112 5.32 5.49 -5.69
N ASP A 113 4.38 5.36 -6.63
CA ASP A 113 3.57 4.14 -6.76
C ASP A 113 2.89 4.08 -8.13
N ASP A 114 2.60 2.89 -8.64
CA ASP A 114 1.74 2.69 -9.82
C ASP A 114 0.23 2.67 -9.45
N HIS A 115 -0.10 2.68 -8.16
CA HIS A 115 -1.43 2.58 -7.56
C HIS A 115 -1.75 3.74 -6.59
N ARG A 116 -3.03 3.89 -6.26
CA ARG A 116 -3.50 5.00 -5.40
C ARG A 116 -3.59 4.63 -3.92
N ASP A 117 -3.84 3.35 -3.64
CA ASP A 117 -3.94 2.76 -2.29
C ASP A 117 -5.03 3.36 -1.38
N LEU A 118 -6.07 3.86 -2.03
CA LEU A 118 -7.24 4.51 -1.43
C LEU A 118 -8.48 3.61 -1.37
N MET A 119 -8.36 2.29 -1.56
CA MET A 119 -9.51 1.39 -1.38
C MET A 119 -10.05 1.52 0.04
N ALA A 120 -11.33 1.17 0.22
CA ALA A 120 -11.95 1.10 1.53
C ALA A 120 -11.39 -0.12 2.28
N PRO A 121 -10.71 0.05 3.42
CA PRO A 121 -10.31 -1.09 4.23
C PRO A 121 -11.54 -1.79 4.79
N ARG A 122 -11.41 -3.07 5.11
CA ARG A 122 -12.46 -3.91 5.69
C ARG A 122 -12.56 -3.67 7.19
N LEU A 123 -12.71 -2.40 7.57
CA LEU A 123 -12.93 -1.95 8.94
C LEU A 123 -14.35 -1.43 9.05
N PHE A 124 -15.08 -1.84 10.09
CA PHE A 124 -16.45 -1.39 10.33
C PHE A 124 -16.46 -0.16 11.21
N VAL A 125 -17.25 0.83 10.82
CA VAL A 125 -17.49 2.03 11.62
C VAL A 125 -18.48 1.71 12.73
N GLU A 126 -18.07 1.98 13.97
CA GLU A 126 -18.88 1.79 15.18
C GLU A 126 -18.89 3.06 16.04
N ASP A 127 -19.74 3.05 17.07
CA ASP A 127 -19.77 4.13 18.05
C ASP A 127 -18.42 4.25 18.78
N GLY A 128 -17.65 5.27 18.43
CA GLY A 128 -16.37 5.58 19.08
C GLY A 128 -15.12 5.11 18.34
N GLY A 129 -15.22 4.56 17.13
CA GLY A 129 -14.06 4.23 16.33
C GLY A 129 -14.34 3.22 15.22
N TRP A 130 -13.29 2.53 14.79
CA TRP A 130 -13.40 1.46 13.80
C TRP A 130 -13.07 0.12 14.44
N ARG A 131 -13.66 -0.95 13.93
CA ARG A 131 -13.41 -2.33 14.35
C ARG A 131 -12.97 -3.17 13.17
N ASP A 132 -11.99 -4.03 13.39
CA ASP A 132 -11.66 -5.13 12.50
C ASP A 132 -12.74 -6.24 12.67
N PRO A 133 -13.56 -6.53 11.65
CA PRO A 133 -14.60 -7.54 11.71
C PRO A 133 -14.06 -8.98 11.71
N ILE A 134 -12.79 -9.19 11.34
CA ILE A 134 -12.13 -10.49 11.28
C ILE A 134 -11.67 -10.91 12.67
N THR A 135 -11.03 -10.00 13.41
CA THR A 135 -10.56 -10.29 14.78
C THR A 135 -11.52 -9.84 15.87
N GLY A 136 -12.46 -8.95 15.54
CA GLY A 136 -13.31 -8.26 16.51
C GLY A 136 -12.59 -7.14 17.27
N GLY A 137 -11.31 -6.88 16.98
CA GLY A 137 -10.51 -5.89 17.69
C GLY A 137 -10.80 -4.46 17.24
N ALA A 138 -10.72 -3.50 18.18
CA ALA A 138 -10.74 -2.08 17.84
C ALA A 138 -9.49 -1.70 17.02
N PHE A 139 -9.68 -0.82 16.04
CA PHE A 139 -8.66 -0.24 15.19
C PHE A 139 -8.51 1.25 15.50
N ASP A 140 -7.26 1.67 15.71
CA ASP A 140 -6.87 3.06 15.86
C ASP A 140 -5.49 3.25 15.21
N PHE A 141 -5.43 4.08 14.16
CA PHE A 141 -4.17 4.37 13.46
C PHE A 141 -3.06 4.87 14.40
N ARG A 142 -3.40 5.54 15.50
CA ARG A 142 -2.41 6.06 16.46
C ARG A 142 -1.94 5.01 17.47
N ARG A 143 -2.43 3.77 17.35
CA ARG A 143 -2.05 2.60 18.15
C ARG A 143 -1.46 1.52 17.24
N PRO A 144 -0.11 1.48 17.08
CA PRO A 144 0.58 0.57 16.16
C PRO A 144 0.16 -0.90 16.30
N ASP A 145 -0.01 -1.40 17.52
CA ASP A 145 -0.46 -2.78 17.75
C ASP A 145 -1.83 -3.08 17.15
N SER A 146 -2.73 -2.10 17.10
CA SER A 146 -4.06 -2.28 16.51
C SER A 146 -4.01 -2.27 14.98
N VAL A 147 -3.11 -1.46 14.41
CA VAL A 147 -2.83 -1.43 12.98
C VAL A 147 -2.22 -2.75 12.53
N ARG A 148 -1.20 -3.25 13.26
CA ARG A 148 -0.56 -4.53 12.98
C ARG A 148 -1.55 -5.69 12.99
N ARG A 149 -2.44 -5.76 13.98
CA ARG A 149 -3.49 -6.81 14.01
C ARG A 149 -4.44 -6.75 12.81
N ALA A 150 -4.81 -5.55 12.36
CA ALA A 150 -5.70 -5.37 11.21
C ALA A 150 -5.00 -5.68 9.88
N LEU A 151 -3.69 -5.46 9.78
CA LEU A 151 -2.86 -5.94 8.67
C LEU A 151 -2.81 -7.48 8.69
N GLU A 152 -2.43 -8.07 9.83
CA GLU A 152 -2.26 -9.52 9.98
C GLU A 152 -3.57 -10.28 9.67
N SER A 153 -4.72 -9.71 10.03
CA SER A 153 -6.03 -10.28 9.75
C SER A 153 -6.48 -10.12 8.29
N GLY A 154 -5.90 -9.17 7.55
CA GLY A 154 -6.32 -8.78 6.20
C GLY A 154 -7.45 -7.73 6.16
N ALA A 155 -7.81 -7.16 7.31
CA ALA A 155 -8.79 -6.08 7.39
C ALA A 155 -8.28 -4.79 6.74
N VAL A 156 -6.97 -4.55 6.78
CA VAL A 156 -6.30 -3.53 5.96
C VAL A 156 -5.29 -4.23 5.06
N GLY A 157 -5.41 -4.00 3.76
CA GLY A 157 -4.48 -4.51 2.75
C GLY A 157 -3.74 -3.41 2.00
N MET A 158 -2.79 -3.78 1.14
CA MET A 158 -1.88 -2.88 0.42
C MET A 158 -2.67 -1.80 -0.31
N GLY A 159 -3.68 -2.18 -1.09
CA GLY A 159 -4.51 -1.23 -1.81
C GLY A 159 -5.40 -0.29 -0.97
N SER A 160 -5.40 -0.39 0.37
CA SER A 160 -6.24 0.39 1.28
C SER A 160 -5.49 1.10 2.40
N PHE A 161 -4.16 0.96 2.46
CA PHE A 161 -3.35 1.38 3.61
C PHE A 161 -3.42 2.90 3.83
N LEU A 162 -3.57 3.69 2.76
CA LEU A 162 -3.56 5.16 2.83
C LEU A 162 -4.88 5.72 3.39
N THR A 163 -5.99 5.01 3.22
CA THR A 163 -7.31 5.44 3.69
C THR A 163 -7.33 5.74 5.20
N PRO A 164 -6.90 4.85 6.11
CA PRO A 164 -6.81 5.15 7.54
C PRO A 164 -5.97 6.40 7.88
N VAL A 165 -4.87 6.62 7.17
CA VAL A 165 -3.97 7.77 7.38
C VAL A 165 -4.70 9.08 7.08
N LEU A 166 -5.43 9.14 5.95
CA LEU A 166 -6.16 10.33 5.52
C LEU A 166 -7.39 10.63 6.36
N HIS A 167 -7.96 9.63 7.03
CA HIS A 167 -8.97 9.86 8.08
C HIS A 167 -8.35 10.41 9.36
N ALA A 168 -7.16 9.93 9.75
CA ALA A 168 -6.43 10.41 10.92
C ALA A 168 -5.83 11.82 10.74
N PHE A 169 -5.42 12.18 9.53
CA PHE A 169 -4.83 13.48 9.18
C PHE A 169 -5.62 14.14 8.04
N PRO A 170 -6.76 14.78 8.34
CA PRO A 170 -7.66 15.31 7.31
C PRO A 170 -7.08 16.46 6.48
N ASN A 171 -6.01 17.08 6.95
CA ASN A 171 -5.28 18.14 6.24
C ASN A 171 -4.03 17.61 5.53
N ALA A 172 -3.82 16.30 5.48
CA ALA A 172 -2.71 15.71 4.76
C ALA A 172 -2.80 16.05 3.27
N GLU A 173 -1.64 16.31 2.68
CA GLU A 173 -1.45 16.49 1.25
C GLU A 173 -0.75 15.25 0.72
N VAL A 174 -1.33 14.60 -0.29
CA VAL A 174 -0.70 13.47 -0.98
C VAL A 174 -0.15 13.97 -2.31
N ARG A 175 1.15 13.79 -2.52
CA ARG A 175 1.84 13.99 -3.80
C ARG A 175 2.19 12.62 -4.35
N HIS A 176 1.41 12.16 -5.32
CA HIS A 176 1.57 10.86 -5.97
C HIS A 176 2.32 11.01 -7.29
N LEU A 177 3.54 10.46 -7.34
CA LEU A 177 4.31 10.26 -8.54
C LEU A 177 3.94 8.90 -9.15
N CYS A 178 3.38 8.91 -10.35
CA CYS A 178 2.83 7.73 -11.03
C CYS A 178 3.15 7.78 -12.52
N GLN A 179 3.37 6.64 -13.17
CA GLN A 179 3.76 6.61 -14.59
C GLN A 179 2.56 6.63 -15.55
N PRO A 180 2.73 7.12 -16.79
CA PRO A 180 1.80 6.82 -17.88
C PRO A 180 1.75 5.30 -18.15
N PRO A 181 0.60 4.74 -18.57
CA PRO A 181 -0.64 5.43 -18.93
C PRO A 181 -1.57 5.75 -17.75
N LYS A 182 -1.27 5.27 -16.53
CA LYS A 182 -2.12 5.49 -15.33
C LYS A 182 -2.18 6.97 -14.92
N ALA A 183 -1.09 7.71 -15.11
CA ALA A 183 -1.02 9.16 -14.93
C ALA A 183 -0.48 9.87 -16.18
N PRO A 184 -1.32 10.21 -17.16
CA PRO A 184 -0.86 10.86 -18.39
C PRO A 184 -0.51 12.34 -18.20
N SER A 185 -0.99 12.98 -17.14
CA SER A 185 -0.78 14.39 -16.85
C SER A 185 -1.01 14.69 -15.37
N THR A 186 -0.50 15.83 -14.90
CA THR A 186 -0.77 16.35 -13.55
C THR A 186 -2.27 16.60 -13.35
N ALA A 187 -2.84 16.04 -12.27
CA ALA A 187 -4.23 16.22 -11.87
C ALA A 187 -4.32 16.41 -10.36
N VAL A 188 -5.27 17.24 -9.91
CA VAL A 188 -5.48 17.54 -8.49
C VAL A 188 -6.90 17.19 -8.08
N PHE A 189 -7.04 16.72 -6.85
CA PHE A 189 -8.32 16.31 -6.29
C PHE A 189 -8.46 16.80 -4.85
N GLU A 190 -9.67 17.17 -4.46
CA GLU A 190 -10.09 17.23 -3.08
C GLU A 190 -10.24 15.81 -2.51
N ILE A 191 -9.66 15.58 -1.33
CA ILE A 191 -9.82 14.33 -0.58
C ILE A 191 -11.10 14.42 0.24
N GLN A 192 -12.13 13.68 -0.17
CA GLN A 192 -13.38 13.57 0.57
C GLN A 192 -13.43 12.27 1.35
N ARG A 193 -13.49 12.38 2.67
CA ARG A 193 -13.73 11.24 3.57
C ARG A 193 -15.19 10.80 3.46
N ARG A 194 -15.39 9.54 3.07
CA ARG A 194 -16.70 8.93 2.82
C ARG A 194 -16.85 7.65 3.62
N LEU A 195 -18.05 7.11 3.57
CA LEU A 195 -18.36 5.76 4.01
C LEU A 195 -18.92 4.98 2.81
N THR A 196 -18.60 3.70 2.72
CA THR A 196 -19.19 2.78 1.75
C THR A 196 -19.78 1.59 2.49
N PRO A 197 -20.93 1.04 2.07
CA PRO A 197 -21.41 -0.20 2.66
C PRO A 197 -20.39 -1.33 2.47
N ASP A 198 -20.35 -2.22 3.44
CA ASP A 198 -19.72 -3.51 3.25
C ASP A 198 -20.59 -4.39 2.33
N ASP A 199 -19.95 -5.25 1.56
CA ASP A 199 -20.58 -6.00 0.50
C ASP A 199 -20.41 -7.52 0.65
N LEU A 200 -19.80 -7.98 1.76
CA LEU A 200 -19.58 -9.42 1.98
C LEU A 200 -19.86 -9.88 3.41
N ILE A 201 -19.19 -9.29 4.40
CA ILE A 201 -19.23 -9.76 5.79
C ILE A 201 -20.54 -9.33 6.45
N ASP A 202 -20.89 -8.04 6.36
CA ASP A 202 -22.08 -7.47 6.99
C ASP A 202 -22.64 -6.33 6.12
N LEU A 203 -23.71 -6.60 5.37
CA LEU A 203 -24.27 -5.64 4.41
C LEU A 203 -24.86 -4.36 5.05
N ASP A 204 -25.11 -4.38 6.36
CA ASP A 204 -25.62 -3.21 7.08
C ASP A 204 -24.46 -2.38 7.68
N ALA A 205 -23.23 -2.91 7.70
CA ALA A 205 -22.07 -2.21 8.18
C ALA A 205 -21.52 -1.21 7.16
N MET A 206 -20.97 -0.11 7.67
CA MET A 206 -20.29 0.90 6.86
C MET A 206 -18.78 0.80 7.05
N ARG A 207 -18.02 0.96 5.97
CA ARG A 207 -16.56 1.01 5.93
C ARG A 207 -16.07 2.42 5.64
N PRO A 208 -14.95 2.88 6.23
CA PRO A 208 -14.35 4.14 5.86
C PRO A 208 -13.82 4.09 4.43
N ALA A 209 -13.98 5.19 3.69
CA ALA A 209 -13.56 5.30 2.30
C ALA A 209 -13.00 6.70 2.02
N ILE A 210 -12.26 6.81 0.92
CA ILE A 210 -11.83 8.08 0.34
C ILE A 210 -12.43 8.20 -1.06
N GLN A 211 -12.95 9.39 -1.37
CA GLN A 211 -13.35 9.78 -2.71
C GLN A 211 -12.48 10.96 -3.15
N LEU A 212 -11.87 10.83 -4.33
CA LEU A 212 -11.15 11.93 -4.97
C LEU A 212 -12.11 12.70 -5.87
N VAL A 213 -12.32 13.98 -5.58
CA VAL A 213 -13.15 14.88 -6.39
C VAL A 213 -12.25 15.86 -7.13
N PRO A 214 -12.36 16.01 -8.46
CA PRO A 214 -11.49 16.91 -9.21
C PRO A 214 -11.45 18.33 -8.62
N ASP A 215 -10.25 18.87 -8.52
CA ASP A 215 -9.96 20.24 -8.05
C ASP A 215 -8.82 20.82 -8.91
N VAL A 216 -8.48 22.09 -8.69
CA VAL A 216 -7.47 22.84 -9.45
C VAL A 216 -6.31 23.32 -8.56
N HIS A 217 -6.44 23.21 -7.24
CA HIS A 217 -5.43 23.71 -6.28
C HIS A 217 -4.85 22.57 -5.45
N ALA A 218 -3.53 22.40 -5.49
CA ALA A 218 -2.80 21.50 -4.60
C ALA A 218 -2.70 22.08 -3.18
N GLY A 219 -2.31 21.25 -2.21
CA GLY A 219 -2.12 21.67 -0.81
C GLY A 219 -2.83 20.78 0.22
N ALA A 220 -3.10 21.35 1.39
CA ALA A 220 -3.69 20.62 2.51
C ALA A 220 -5.06 20.00 2.16
N GLY A 221 -5.25 18.73 2.48
CA GLY A 221 -6.48 17.98 2.15
C GLY A 221 -6.66 17.74 0.65
N ARG A 222 -5.56 17.74 -0.12
CA ARG A 222 -5.55 17.49 -1.56
C ARG A 222 -4.69 16.30 -1.92
N TYR A 223 -5.07 15.66 -3.00
CA TYR A 223 -4.34 14.59 -3.66
C TYR A 223 -3.90 15.09 -5.02
N MET A 224 -2.60 15.11 -5.28
CA MET A 224 -2.05 15.46 -6.59
C MET A 224 -1.43 14.21 -7.20
N LEU A 225 -1.89 13.84 -8.39
CA LEU A 225 -1.33 12.79 -9.22
C LEU A 225 -0.50 13.43 -10.32
N THR A 226 0.74 12.99 -10.53
CA THR A 226 1.60 13.53 -11.60
C THR A 226 2.59 12.48 -12.11
N PRO A 227 2.91 12.49 -13.42
CA PRO A 227 4.07 11.77 -13.96
C PRO A 227 5.39 12.56 -13.89
N ASP A 228 5.34 13.83 -13.48
CA ASP A 228 6.47 14.74 -13.50
C ASP A 228 7.06 14.93 -12.09
N VAL A 229 8.34 14.56 -11.95
CA VAL A 229 9.11 14.65 -10.69
C VAL A 229 9.27 16.11 -10.21
N GLN A 230 9.36 17.07 -11.12
CA GLN A 230 9.47 18.49 -10.75
C GLN A 230 8.14 19.00 -10.20
N ASP A 231 7.02 18.70 -10.85
CA ASP A 231 5.70 19.02 -10.31
C ASP A 231 5.48 18.34 -8.95
N TRP A 232 5.88 17.08 -8.83
CA TRP A 232 5.74 16.27 -7.61
C TRP A 232 6.33 16.96 -6.37
N LEU A 233 7.52 17.55 -6.50
CA LEU A 233 8.25 18.19 -5.40
C LEU A 233 8.02 19.71 -5.31
N LYS A 234 7.23 20.28 -6.21
CA LYS A 234 7.04 21.72 -6.29
C LYS A 234 6.18 22.27 -5.14
N ASP A 235 6.66 23.39 -4.58
CA ASP A 235 5.96 24.23 -3.61
C ASP A 235 5.47 23.48 -2.35
N LEU A 236 6.23 22.49 -1.89
CA LEU A 236 5.88 21.73 -0.69
C LEU A 236 5.84 22.62 0.56
N ALA A 237 4.70 22.60 1.25
CA ALA A 237 4.52 23.34 2.49
C ALA A 237 5.51 22.88 3.58
N PRO A 238 5.86 23.74 4.56
CA PRO A 238 6.63 23.31 5.73
C PRO A 238 5.81 22.30 6.56
N GLY A 239 6.51 21.40 7.23
CA GLY A 239 5.90 20.35 8.05
C GLY A 239 6.57 18.98 7.86
N PRO A 240 6.11 17.97 8.61
CA PRO A 240 6.59 16.60 8.48
C PRO A 240 6.29 16.05 7.09
N VAL A 241 7.26 15.30 6.56
CA VAL A 241 7.12 14.57 5.30
C VAL A 241 7.22 13.09 5.58
N LEU A 242 6.26 12.31 5.08
CA LEU A 242 6.36 10.85 5.03
C LEU A 242 6.61 10.45 3.58
N LEU A 243 7.55 9.53 3.39
CA LEU A 243 7.87 8.98 2.08
C LEU A 243 7.37 7.55 1.99
N HIS A 244 6.70 7.24 0.89
CA HIS A 244 6.38 5.89 0.46
C HIS A 244 6.93 5.68 -0.95
N ILE A 245 7.62 4.56 -1.15
CA ILE A 245 8.07 4.07 -2.46
C ILE A 245 7.59 2.62 -2.60
N ASP A 246 6.56 2.39 -3.40
CA ASP A 246 6.33 1.08 -4.00
C ASP A 246 7.25 0.95 -5.22
N MET A 247 8.00 -0.14 -5.26
CA MET A 247 8.93 -0.40 -6.34
C MET A 247 8.23 -0.70 -7.67
N ASP A 248 6.94 -1.05 -7.66
CA ASP A 248 6.14 -1.30 -8.87
C ASP A 248 6.07 -0.07 -9.78
N TYR A 249 6.16 1.14 -9.24
CA TYR A 249 6.29 2.38 -10.00
C TYR A 249 7.42 2.35 -11.05
N PHE A 250 8.52 1.66 -10.74
CA PHE A 250 9.68 1.61 -11.63
C PHE A 250 9.62 0.45 -12.64
N ASN A 251 8.97 -0.65 -12.27
CA ASN A 251 8.71 -1.80 -13.13
C ASN A 251 7.52 -2.58 -12.56
N ASN A 252 6.39 -2.55 -13.26
CA ASN A 252 5.20 -3.30 -12.92
C ASN A 252 4.87 -4.25 -14.07
N ARG A 253 5.85 -5.03 -14.53
CA ARG A 253 5.65 -5.90 -15.70
C ARG A 253 4.59 -6.95 -15.42
N PHE A 254 4.50 -7.43 -14.18
CA PHE A 254 3.60 -8.51 -13.77
C PHE A 254 2.20 -8.01 -13.45
N ASP A 255 2.08 -6.89 -12.71
CA ASP A 255 0.81 -6.28 -12.29
C ASP A 255 -0.18 -7.31 -11.71
N GLY A 256 0.36 -8.27 -10.94
CA GLY A 256 -0.40 -9.35 -10.31
C GLY A 256 -1.07 -10.35 -11.26
N ASP A 257 -0.66 -10.41 -12.54
CA ASP A 257 -1.30 -11.21 -13.59
C ASP A 257 -0.33 -12.18 -14.28
N GLY A 258 -0.72 -13.46 -14.34
CA GLY A 258 0.04 -14.51 -15.00
C GLY A 258 0.16 -14.33 -16.52
N ASP A 259 -0.78 -13.64 -17.15
CA ASP A 259 -0.81 -13.41 -18.60
C ASP A 259 -0.07 -12.12 -19.00
N TRP A 260 0.78 -11.59 -18.12
CA TRP A 260 1.46 -10.31 -18.29
C TRP A 260 2.27 -10.18 -19.58
N ALA A 261 2.83 -11.29 -20.07
CA ALA A 261 3.66 -11.31 -21.27
C ALA A 261 2.88 -10.92 -22.54
N GLU A 262 1.56 -11.08 -22.54
CA GLU A 262 0.67 -10.78 -23.67
C GLU A 262 0.11 -9.35 -23.60
N ARG A 263 0.32 -8.62 -22.51
CA ARG A 263 -0.21 -7.28 -22.31
C ARG A 263 0.53 -6.25 -23.18
N PRO A 264 -0.19 -5.45 -23.99
CA PRO A 264 0.44 -4.50 -24.92
C PRO A 264 1.07 -3.29 -24.22
N GLU A 265 0.54 -2.86 -23.07
CA GLU A 265 0.97 -1.65 -22.36
C GLU A 265 1.66 -1.99 -21.02
N ARG A 266 2.46 -3.05 -20.97
CA ARG A 266 3.18 -3.43 -19.73
C ARG A 266 4.32 -2.47 -19.41
N LEU A 267 4.50 -2.16 -18.13
CA LEU A 267 5.64 -1.38 -17.64
C LEU A 267 6.85 -2.31 -17.42
N ASP A 268 7.53 -2.64 -18.50
CA ASP A 268 8.67 -3.57 -18.53
C ASP A 268 9.94 -2.91 -19.13
N PRO A 269 10.46 -1.82 -18.54
CA PRO A 269 11.69 -1.21 -19.00
C PRO A 269 12.92 -2.12 -18.72
N PRO A 270 14.01 -1.97 -19.49
CA PRO A 270 15.26 -2.67 -19.22
C PRO A 270 15.81 -2.37 -17.82
N ALA A 271 16.46 -3.35 -17.19
CA ALA A 271 16.99 -3.24 -15.83
C ALA A 271 17.85 -1.99 -15.58
N GLU A 272 18.72 -1.63 -16.54
CA GLU A 272 19.55 -0.42 -16.46
C GLU A 272 18.71 0.87 -16.36
N ALA A 273 17.58 0.93 -17.07
CA ALA A 273 16.68 2.06 -17.05
C ALA A 273 15.89 2.12 -15.73
N VAL A 274 15.51 0.97 -15.17
CA VAL A 274 14.90 0.86 -13.83
C VAL A 274 15.83 1.47 -12.78
N ILE A 275 17.08 0.99 -12.71
CA ILE A 275 18.04 1.46 -11.70
C ILE A 275 18.38 2.94 -11.89
N ALA A 276 18.54 3.40 -13.14
CA ALA A 276 18.76 4.82 -13.42
C ALA A 276 17.56 5.69 -12.99
N ASN A 277 16.33 5.22 -13.17
CA ASN A 277 15.12 5.94 -12.76
C ASN A 277 15.01 6.02 -11.23
N ILE A 278 15.32 4.93 -10.52
CA ILE A 278 15.41 4.92 -9.04
C ILE A 278 16.40 5.99 -8.56
N GLY A 279 17.60 6.02 -9.14
CA GLY A 279 18.61 7.04 -8.84
C GLY A 279 18.10 8.46 -9.12
N SER A 280 17.41 8.67 -10.24
CA SER A 280 16.87 9.99 -10.61
C SER A 280 15.82 10.52 -9.63
N VAL A 281 14.90 9.66 -9.17
CA VAL A 281 13.89 10.00 -8.16
C VAL A 281 14.56 10.31 -6.82
N ALA A 282 15.52 9.47 -6.39
CA ALA A 282 16.25 9.69 -5.15
C ALA A 282 17.11 10.98 -5.19
N ASP A 283 17.76 11.26 -6.32
CA ASP A 283 18.50 12.51 -6.57
C ASP A 283 17.61 13.74 -6.53
N ALA A 284 16.36 13.65 -7.00
CA ALA A 284 15.42 14.75 -6.90
C ALA A 284 15.09 15.08 -5.44
N LEU A 285 14.86 14.06 -4.60
CA LEU A 285 14.64 14.24 -3.17
C LEU A 285 15.85 14.88 -2.46
N GLN A 286 17.07 14.49 -2.84
CA GLN A 286 18.29 15.10 -2.32
C GLN A 286 18.44 16.57 -2.73
N ARG A 287 18.30 16.87 -4.03
CA ARG A 287 18.52 18.20 -4.59
C ARG A 287 17.59 19.26 -3.99
N ASP A 288 16.37 18.87 -3.68
CA ASP A 288 15.38 19.76 -3.05
C ASP A 288 15.50 19.82 -1.52
N GLY A 289 16.53 19.17 -0.94
CA GLY A 289 16.80 19.16 0.49
C GLY A 289 15.75 18.41 1.31
N LEU A 290 14.90 17.61 0.67
CA LEU A 290 13.77 16.94 1.31
C LEU A 290 14.18 15.77 2.19
N VAL A 291 15.32 15.13 1.90
CA VAL A 291 15.85 14.02 2.70
C VAL A 291 15.92 14.37 4.19
N SER A 292 16.36 15.58 4.53
CA SER A 292 16.41 16.04 5.92
C SER A 292 15.04 16.22 6.57
N ARG A 293 13.98 16.45 5.78
CA ARG A 293 12.60 16.70 6.23
C ARG A 293 11.73 15.43 6.29
N ILE A 294 12.18 14.34 5.67
CA ILE A 294 11.46 13.06 5.71
C ILE A 294 11.60 12.48 7.11
N GLU A 295 10.49 12.35 7.82
CA GLU A 295 10.45 11.86 9.20
C GLU A 295 10.42 10.33 9.25
N ASP A 296 9.78 9.69 8.28
CA ASP A 296 9.72 8.24 8.12
C ASP A 296 9.57 7.91 6.63
N ALA A 297 10.24 6.85 6.19
CA ALA A 297 10.23 6.38 4.81
C ALA A 297 9.95 4.88 4.77
N VAL A 298 9.13 4.46 3.81
CA VAL A 298 8.85 3.04 3.57
C VAL A 298 9.13 2.72 2.12
N ILE A 299 9.80 1.59 1.90
CA ILE A 299 10.13 1.07 0.58
C ILE A 299 9.59 -0.36 0.50
N ALA A 300 8.62 -0.58 -0.40
CA ALA A 300 7.95 -1.85 -0.59
C ALA A 300 8.36 -2.50 -1.93
N TYR A 301 8.84 -3.75 -1.88
CA TYR A 301 9.30 -4.48 -3.06
C TYR A 301 8.21 -5.25 -3.81
N SER A 302 6.98 -5.25 -3.28
CA SER A 302 5.76 -5.75 -3.91
C SER A 302 5.93 -7.02 -4.77
N PRO A 303 6.21 -8.20 -4.17
CA PRO A 303 6.35 -9.46 -4.89
C PRO A 303 5.16 -9.77 -5.80
N GLY A 304 5.45 -10.01 -7.08
CA GLY A 304 4.45 -10.20 -8.14
C GLY A 304 3.96 -8.93 -8.80
N PHE A 305 4.59 -7.80 -8.48
CA PHE A 305 4.49 -6.54 -9.21
C PHE A 305 5.89 -6.11 -9.66
N PHE A 306 6.79 -5.85 -8.70
CA PHE A 306 8.19 -5.50 -8.97
C PHE A 306 9.10 -6.75 -9.04
N PRO A 307 9.92 -6.90 -10.10
CA PRO A 307 10.69 -8.11 -10.33
C PRO A 307 11.77 -8.37 -9.28
N SER A 308 11.79 -9.60 -8.76
CA SER A 308 12.66 -10.00 -7.66
C SER A 308 14.14 -10.00 -8.02
N GLU A 309 14.48 -10.20 -9.29
CA GLU A 309 15.85 -10.09 -9.79
C GLU A 309 16.44 -8.67 -9.69
N LEU A 310 15.59 -7.65 -9.50
CA LEU A 310 16.00 -6.25 -9.38
C LEU A 310 16.12 -5.77 -7.93
N TRP A 311 15.64 -6.54 -6.94
CA TRP A 311 15.54 -6.09 -5.54
C TRP A 311 16.86 -5.60 -4.96
N ASN A 312 17.93 -6.40 -5.10
CA ASN A 312 19.25 -6.06 -4.54
C ASN A 312 19.88 -4.83 -5.21
N ALA A 313 19.76 -4.72 -6.54
CA ALA A 313 20.29 -3.58 -7.28
C ALA A 313 19.52 -2.28 -6.95
N ALA A 314 18.19 -2.39 -6.80
CA ALA A 314 17.35 -1.29 -6.35
C ALA A 314 17.69 -0.87 -4.91
N GLU A 315 17.87 -1.83 -3.99
CA GLU A 315 18.28 -1.52 -2.60
C GLU A 315 19.60 -0.76 -2.57
N HIS A 316 20.57 -1.21 -3.37
CA HIS A 316 21.88 -0.57 -3.45
C HIS A 316 21.77 0.88 -3.94
N ALA A 317 21.04 1.12 -5.03
CA ALA A 317 20.82 2.45 -5.57
C ALA A 317 20.11 3.37 -4.57
N LEU A 318 19.03 2.90 -3.94
CA LEU A 318 18.32 3.67 -2.92
C LEU A 318 19.22 4.04 -1.74
N ARG A 319 20.08 3.12 -1.28
CA ARG A 319 21.01 3.38 -0.17
C ARG A 319 22.11 4.39 -0.53
N GLU A 320 22.62 4.34 -1.75
CA GLU A 320 23.62 5.30 -2.24
C GLU A 320 23.06 6.73 -2.21
N HIS A 321 21.82 6.90 -2.66
CA HIS A 321 21.19 8.21 -2.83
C HIS A 321 20.33 8.65 -1.62
N LEU A 322 19.93 7.76 -0.72
CA LEU A 322 19.13 8.10 0.47
C LEU A 322 19.85 7.79 1.78
N GLY A 323 21.19 7.68 1.76
CA GLY A 323 22.01 7.27 2.90
C GLY A 323 21.70 7.99 4.22
N GLU A 324 21.38 9.29 4.19
CA GLU A 324 20.99 10.06 5.39
C GLU A 324 19.70 9.55 6.06
N LEU A 325 18.78 8.91 5.33
CA LEU A 325 17.61 8.27 5.93
C LEU A 325 17.97 6.98 6.65
N TYR A 326 18.96 6.25 6.16
CA TYR A 326 19.40 4.98 6.73
C TYR A 326 20.26 5.15 8.00
N GLY A 327 20.88 6.32 8.20
CA GLY A 327 21.72 6.61 9.36
C GLY A 327 23.16 6.17 9.18
#